data_AF-A0AAV9SKD1-F1
#
_entry.id   AF-A0AAV9SKD1-F1
#
_cell.length_a   1.000
_cell.length_b   1.000
_cell.length_c   1.000
_cell.angle_alpha   90.00
_cell.angle_beta   90.00
_cell.angle_gamma   90.00
#
_symmetry.space_group_name_H-M   'P 1'
#
loop_
_entity.id
_entity.type
_entity.pdbx_description
1 polymer ?
#
loop_
_entity_poly.entity_id
_entity_poly.type
_entity_poly.pdbx_seq_one_letter_code
_entity_poly.pdbx_strand_id
1 'polypeptide(L)'
;MAGVVHITTMVLIFGLGCQALDLLKATATLGDPPSTPTVHCWCSSYPNVTLCSWPEPLLSQPTHYLATYSERHSKGGAKMCHLIPPSSSSTSLTTVPSSSAFEQLWQCHLPNLKLLTEYILNITAVHSGGSSSHLTSFMLEDIVKPDPPVDVRVSPMATKNLLVGWSPPPTWKSMDIFPLKYQILYQWVSRGTTKSINLGPFENTKTELKGLIPGRTYRFQVSCALPR
;
A
#
# COMPACT_ATOMS: atom_id res chain seq x y z
N MET A 1 -16.72 72.04 -9.38
CA MET A 1 -16.78 71.56 -7.98
C MET A 1 -15.36 71.41 -7.48
N ALA A 2 -14.80 72.46 -6.89
CA ALA A 2 -13.48 72.44 -6.27
C ALA A 2 -13.68 72.10 -4.79
N GLY A 3 -13.25 70.90 -4.39
CA GLY A 3 -13.26 70.43 -3.01
C GLY A 3 -11.82 70.29 -2.53
N VAL A 4 -11.45 71.13 -1.57
CA VAL A 4 -10.14 71.19 -0.90
C VAL A 4 -9.95 69.93 -0.05
N VAL A 5 -8.81 69.26 -0.18
CA VAL A 5 -8.41 68.14 0.69
C VAL A 5 -7.37 68.63 1.68
N HIS A 6 -7.71 68.60 2.97
CA HIS A 6 -6.80 68.91 4.06
C HIS A 6 -5.80 67.76 4.28
N ILE A 7 -4.50 68.09 4.31
CA ILE A 7 -3.41 67.19 4.68
C ILE A 7 -3.17 67.39 6.17
N THR A 8 -3.37 66.35 6.98
CA THR A 8 -3.03 66.36 8.41
C THR A 8 -1.86 65.42 8.65
N THR A 9 -0.69 66.01 8.84
CA THR A 9 0.56 65.33 9.19
C THR A 9 0.54 65.01 10.69
N MET A 10 0.43 63.74 11.07
CA MET A 10 0.58 63.32 12.47
C MET A 10 2.02 62.87 12.72
N VAL A 11 2.74 63.70 13.49
CA VAL A 11 4.07 63.42 14.03
C VAL A 11 3.93 62.47 15.21
N LEU A 12 4.43 61.24 15.07
CA LEU A 12 4.54 60.30 16.19
C LEU A 12 5.89 60.52 16.90
N ILE A 13 5.79 61.05 18.11
CA ILE A 13 6.89 61.30 19.03
C ILE A 13 7.40 59.95 19.56
N PHE A 14 8.70 59.69 19.38
CA PHE A 14 9.39 58.52 19.92
C PHE A 14 9.50 58.62 21.45
N GLY A 15 8.79 57.73 22.15
CA GLY A 15 9.05 57.45 23.57
C GLY A 15 10.23 56.50 23.71
N LEU A 16 11.32 56.96 24.34
CA LEU A 16 12.43 56.13 24.76
C LEU A 16 11.96 55.11 25.81
N GLY A 17 12.30 53.85 25.58
CA GLY A 17 12.33 52.84 26.64
C GLY A 17 11.42 51.64 26.40
N CYS A 18 11.88 50.71 25.57
CA CYS A 18 11.73 49.26 25.80
C CYS A 18 12.74 48.55 24.88
N GLN A 19 13.45 47.58 25.44
CA GLN A 19 14.46 46.77 24.75
C GLN A 19 13.87 46.19 23.47
N ALA A 20 14.60 46.33 22.36
CA ALA A 20 14.29 45.65 21.12
C ALA A 20 14.29 44.14 21.39
N LEU A 21 13.10 43.54 21.50
CA LEU A 21 12.92 42.12 21.26
C LEU A 21 13.24 41.93 19.78
N ASP A 22 14.46 41.49 19.54
CA ASP A 22 14.96 41.12 18.22
C ASP A 22 14.02 40.05 17.67
N LEU A 23 13.07 40.49 16.84
CA LEU A 23 12.14 39.63 16.15
C LEU A 23 12.99 38.89 15.13
N LEU A 24 13.52 37.72 15.52
CA LEU A 24 14.05 36.72 14.60
C LEU A 24 12.92 36.38 13.63
N LYS A 25 12.84 37.16 12.55
CA LYS A 25 11.94 36.94 11.43
C LYS A 25 12.49 35.73 10.69
N ALA A 26 12.09 34.55 11.15
CA ALA A 26 12.24 33.32 10.39
C ALA A 26 11.42 33.48 9.11
N THR A 27 12.06 33.91 8.03
CA THR A 27 11.50 33.78 6.69
C THR A 27 11.46 32.30 6.36
N ALA A 28 10.35 31.65 6.67
CA ALA A 28 10.00 30.37 6.08
C ALA A 28 9.93 30.61 4.57
N THR A 29 10.95 30.16 3.84
CA THR A 29 10.86 30.03 2.40
C THR A 29 9.68 29.10 2.17
N LEU A 30 8.66 29.57 1.45
CA LEU A 30 7.49 28.79 1.08
C LEU A 30 7.93 27.69 0.11
N GLY A 31 8.56 26.66 0.63
CA GLY A 31 8.65 25.37 -0.02
C GLY A 31 7.27 24.74 0.10
N ASP A 32 6.75 24.22 -1.01
CA ASP A 32 5.50 23.46 -1.00
C ASP A 32 5.50 22.45 0.16
N PRO A 33 4.37 22.27 0.87
CA PRO A 33 4.29 21.31 1.95
C PRO A 33 4.75 19.93 1.43
N PRO A 34 5.59 19.20 2.19
CA PRO A 34 6.09 17.90 1.74
C PRO A 34 4.92 17.00 1.35
N SER A 35 4.96 16.46 0.12
CA SER A 35 3.89 15.61 -0.38
C SER A 35 3.66 14.47 0.61
N THR A 36 2.41 14.32 1.08
CA THR A 36 2.07 13.24 2.00
C THR A 36 2.32 11.90 1.30
N PRO A 37 3.17 11.01 1.83
CA PRO A 37 3.44 9.73 1.18
C PRO A 37 2.15 8.91 1.13
N THR A 38 1.80 8.39 -0.05
CA THR A 38 0.73 7.39 -0.16
C THR A 38 1.27 6.07 0.38
N VAL A 39 0.78 5.67 1.55
CA VAL A 39 1.22 4.46 2.24
C VAL A 39 0.33 3.30 1.84
N HIS A 40 0.94 2.23 1.36
CA HIS A 40 0.26 1.00 0.99
C HIS A 40 0.68 -0.13 1.92
N CYS A 41 -0.27 -0.69 2.67
CA CYS A 41 -0.05 -1.84 3.54
C CYS A 41 -0.70 -3.10 2.95
N TRP A 42 -0.03 -4.24 3.07
CA TRP A 42 -0.58 -5.55 2.71
C TRP A 42 -0.02 -6.63 3.62
N CYS A 43 -0.78 -7.72 3.74
CA CYS A 43 -0.37 -8.91 4.47
C CYS A 43 -0.53 -10.14 3.58
N SER A 44 0.57 -10.73 3.09
CA SER A 44 0.48 -11.91 2.21
C SER A 44 0.31 -13.22 2.95
N SER A 45 0.65 -13.25 4.25
CA SER A 45 0.46 -14.40 5.12
C SER A 45 0.37 -13.99 6.59
N TYR A 46 -0.71 -14.43 7.23
CA TYR A 46 -0.93 -14.23 8.67
C TYR A 46 -0.12 -15.25 9.49
N PRO A 47 0.56 -14.84 10.59
CA PRO A 47 0.57 -13.49 11.19
C PRO A 47 1.78 -12.61 10.83
N ASN A 48 2.72 -13.09 10.02
CA ASN A 48 4.10 -12.58 10.02
C ASN A 48 4.52 -11.80 8.78
N VAL A 49 3.68 -11.68 7.75
CA VAL A 49 4.06 -11.08 6.48
C VAL A 49 3.25 -9.81 6.21
N THR A 50 3.17 -8.92 7.21
CA THR A 50 2.59 -7.59 7.05
C THR A 50 3.68 -6.57 6.72
N LEU A 51 3.52 -5.91 5.56
CA LEU A 51 4.44 -4.90 5.07
C LEU A 51 3.67 -3.65 4.67
N CYS A 52 4.22 -2.49 5.01
CA CYS A 52 3.78 -1.22 4.48
C CYS A 52 4.90 -0.58 3.67
N SER A 53 4.55 0.02 2.52
CA SER A 53 5.52 0.71 1.67
C SER A 53 5.00 2.07 1.20
N TRP A 54 5.94 2.97 0.93
CA TRP A 54 5.67 4.27 0.33
C TRP A 54 6.82 4.68 -0.60
N PRO A 55 6.54 5.46 -1.65
CA PRO A 55 7.56 5.93 -2.57
C PRO A 55 8.46 6.98 -1.92
N GLU A 56 9.72 7.00 -2.37
CA GLU A 56 10.64 8.08 -2.05
C GLU A 56 10.23 9.39 -2.78
N PRO A 57 10.11 10.53 -2.06
CA PRO A 57 9.74 11.80 -2.67
C PRO A 57 10.81 12.28 -3.66
N LEU A 58 10.40 12.59 -4.89
CA LEU A 58 11.31 13.05 -5.95
C LEU A 58 11.84 14.47 -5.75
N LEU A 59 11.08 15.32 -5.05
CA LEU A 59 11.36 16.76 -4.93
C LEU A 59 12.00 17.14 -3.59
N SER A 60 11.81 16.34 -2.54
CA SER A 60 12.31 16.61 -1.19
C SER A 60 12.72 15.33 -0.47
N GLN A 61 13.92 14.84 -0.82
CA GLN A 61 14.48 13.65 -0.19
C GLN A 61 14.69 13.91 1.31
N PRO A 62 14.02 13.15 2.20
CA PRO A 62 14.23 13.25 3.62
C PRO A 62 15.59 12.67 4.01
N THR A 63 16.17 13.21 5.08
CA THR A 63 17.41 12.70 5.69
C THR A 63 17.22 11.28 6.22
N HIS A 64 16.05 11.01 6.82
CA HIS A 64 15.64 9.69 7.25
C HIS A 64 14.13 9.66 7.49
N TYR A 65 13.60 8.44 7.57
CA TYR A 65 12.22 8.19 8.00
C TYR A 65 12.19 7.65 9.43
N LEU A 66 11.10 7.96 10.13
CA LEU A 66 10.70 7.31 11.37
C LEU A 66 9.30 6.73 11.16
N ALA A 67 9.12 5.45 11.46
CA ALA A 67 7.81 4.80 11.34
C ALA A 67 7.45 4.13 12.66
N THR A 68 6.30 4.47 13.22
CA THR A 68 5.79 3.91 14.47
C THR A 68 4.37 3.42 14.30
N TYR A 69 4.01 2.35 15.01
CA TYR A 69 2.67 1.80 14.98
C TYR A 69 2.14 1.50 16.39
N SER A 70 0.83 1.62 16.57
CA SER A 70 0.15 1.34 17.84
C SER A 70 -1.25 0.80 17.61
N GLU A 71 -1.73 -0.02 18.53
CA GLU A 71 -3.15 -0.38 18.61
C GLU A 71 -3.95 0.85 19.05
N ARG A 72 -5.03 1.20 18.35
CA ARG A 72 -5.78 2.45 18.59
C ARG A 72 -6.32 2.59 20.01
N HIS A 73 -6.78 1.49 20.59
CA HIS A 73 -7.41 1.47 21.92
C HIS A 73 -6.46 0.99 23.02
N SER A 74 -5.18 0.76 22.71
CA SER A 74 -4.23 0.24 23.69
C SER A 74 -3.63 1.37 24.50
N LYS A 75 -3.45 1.11 25.80
CA LYS A 75 -2.63 1.95 26.69
C LYS A 75 -1.12 1.70 26.50
N GLY A 76 -0.76 0.73 25.67
CA GLY A 76 0.63 0.47 25.30
C GLY A 76 1.19 1.59 24.42
N GLY A 77 2.44 1.97 24.65
CA GLY A 77 3.12 2.96 23.82
C GLY A 77 3.28 2.50 22.37
N ALA A 78 3.53 3.46 21.48
CA ALA A 78 3.82 3.18 20.07
C ALA A 78 5.12 2.37 19.94
N LYS A 79 5.10 1.37 19.06
CA LYS A 79 6.25 0.54 18.72
C LYS A 79 6.93 1.09 17.48
N MET A 80 8.27 1.01 17.45
CA MET A 80 9.03 1.38 16.25
C MET A 80 8.92 0.26 15.20
N CYS A 81 8.74 0.65 13.95
CA CYS A 81 8.79 -0.26 12.81
C CYS A 81 10.23 -0.41 12.30
N HIS A 82 10.59 -1.61 11.84
CA HIS A 82 11.86 -1.83 11.16
C HIS A 82 11.79 -1.31 9.73
N LEU A 83 12.51 -0.22 9.45
CA LEU A 83 12.59 0.41 8.14
C LEU A 83 13.67 -0.23 7.27
N ILE A 84 13.30 -0.59 6.05
CA ILE A 84 14.20 -1.10 5.02
C ILE A 84 14.27 -0.02 3.92
N PRO A 85 15.43 0.63 3.72
CA PRO A 85 15.58 1.62 2.68
C PRO A 85 15.51 0.97 1.30
N PRO A 86 15.20 1.74 0.28
CA PRO A 86 14.99 1.17 -1.05
C PRO A 86 16.27 0.54 -1.67
N SER A 87 17.45 1.04 -1.31
CA SER A 87 18.76 0.63 -1.82
C SER A 87 19.40 -0.56 -1.08
N SER A 88 18.80 -1.05 0.01
CA SER A 88 19.32 -2.22 0.73
C SER A 88 18.88 -3.57 0.13
N SER A 89 18.09 -3.56 -0.95
CA SER A 89 17.74 -4.75 -1.72
C SER A 89 18.86 -5.16 -2.71
N SER A 90 20.11 -5.19 -2.27
CA SER A 90 21.20 -5.74 -3.06
C SER A 90 21.15 -7.27 -3.05
N THR A 91 20.34 -7.85 -3.94
CA THR A 91 20.56 -9.21 -4.41
C THR A 91 21.01 -9.14 -5.87
N SER A 92 22.18 -9.71 -6.11
CA SER A 92 22.93 -9.75 -7.36
C SER A 92 22.14 -10.26 -8.58
N LEU A 93 22.49 -9.68 -9.74
CA LEU A 93 22.36 -10.18 -11.12
C LEU A 93 20.95 -10.19 -11.74
N THR A 94 20.63 -9.15 -12.51
CA THR A 94 20.40 -9.29 -13.97
C THR A 94 20.26 -7.91 -14.60
N THR A 95 21.15 -7.60 -15.55
CA THR A 95 21.06 -6.46 -16.45
C THR A 95 19.87 -6.69 -17.38
N VAL A 96 18.69 -6.22 -16.98
CA VAL A 96 17.57 -5.99 -17.90
C VAL A 96 17.44 -4.48 -18.06
N PRO A 97 17.56 -3.92 -19.28
CA PRO A 97 17.26 -2.51 -19.49
C PRO A 97 15.73 -2.36 -19.48
N SER A 98 15.17 -2.17 -18.28
CA SER A 98 13.74 -1.97 -18.10
C SER A 98 13.40 -0.51 -18.33
N SER A 99 12.67 -0.23 -19.40
CA SER A 99 12.02 1.06 -19.69
C SER A 99 10.84 1.35 -18.76
N SER A 100 11.01 1.13 -17.46
CA SER A 100 10.08 1.49 -16.40
C SER A 100 10.93 1.91 -15.22
N ALA A 101 10.93 3.21 -14.89
CA ALA A 101 11.50 3.69 -13.65
C ALA A 101 10.86 2.89 -12.51
N PHE A 102 11.60 1.96 -11.92
CA PHE A 102 11.13 1.28 -10.71
C PHE A 102 11.04 2.36 -9.64
N GLU A 103 9.81 2.66 -9.21
CA GLU A 103 9.60 3.55 -8.08
C GLU A 103 10.33 2.95 -6.88
N GLN A 104 11.25 3.74 -6.34
CA GLN A 104 12.13 3.32 -5.27
C GLN A 104 11.32 3.42 -3.96
N LEU A 105 11.00 2.27 -3.35
CA LEU A 105 10.06 2.17 -2.22
C LEU A 105 10.77 1.93 -0.89
N TRP A 106 10.38 2.68 0.14
CA TRP A 106 10.68 2.35 1.53
C TRP A 106 9.75 1.25 2.01
N GLN A 107 10.24 0.38 2.90
CA GLN A 107 9.42 -0.70 3.48
C GLN A 107 9.49 -0.69 5.02
N CYS A 108 8.36 -1.03 5.63
CA CYS A 108 8.17 -1.12 7.08
C CYS A 108 7.53 -2.48 7.41
N HIS A 109 8.27 -3.35 8.11
CA HIS A 109 7.77 -4.66 8.55
C HIS A 109 7.06 -4.57 9.90
N LEU A 110 5.84 -5.07 9.95
CA LEU A 110 4.95 -5.00 11.11
C LEU A 110 4.65 -6.42 11.63
N PRO A 111 5.46 -6.95 12.56
CA PRO A 111 5.31 -8.32 13.02
C PRO A 111 4.13 -8.48 13.99
N ASN A 112 3.50 -9.65 13.96
CA ASN A 112 2.56 -10.13 14.97
C ASN A 112 1.36 -9.18 15.22
N LEU A 113 0.79 -8.62 14.14
CA LEU A 113 -0.45 -7.87 14.26
C LEU A 113 -1.60 -8.83 14.59
N LYS A 114 -2.54 -8.34 15.41
CA LYS A 114 -3.75 -9.06 15.80
C LYS A 114 -4.86 -8.76 14.81
N LEU A 115 -5.74 -9.74 14.62
CA LEU A 115 -6.97 -9.57 13.88
C LEU A 115 -7.98 -8.76 14.70
N LEU A 116 -9.00 -8.22 14.04
CA LEU A 116 -10.08 -7.48 14.70
C LEU A 116 -9.55 -6.33 15.57
N THR A 117 -8.36 -5.83 15.23
CA THR A 117 -7.64 -4.82 15.99
C THR A 117 -7.26 -3.70 15.03
N GLU A 118 -7.73 -2.49 15.33
CA GLU A 118 -7.38 -1.29 14.56
C GLU A 118 -5.99 -0.80 14.97
N TYR A 119 -5.09 -0.72 13.98
CA TYR A 119 -3.75 -0.18 14.14
C TYR A 119 -3.67 1.21 13.54
N ILE A 120 -2.89 2.08 14.18
CA ILE A 120 -2.48 3.38 13.66
C ILE A 120 -1.01 3.29 13.30
N LEU A 121 -0.67 3.66 12.06
CA LEU A 121 0.70 3.78 11.56
C LEU A 121 1.00 5.26 11.32
N ASN A 122 2.09 5.74 11.93
CA ASN A 122 2.63 7.07 11.75
C ASN A 122 3.96 6.97 11.00
N ILE A 123 4.07 7.65 9.87
CA ILE A 123 5.31 7.77 9.10
C ILE A 123 5.71 9.23 9.09
N THR A 124 6.88 9.52 9.67
CA THR A 124 7.46 10.85 9.74
C THR A 124 8.69 10.93 8.84
N ALA A 125 8.63 11.79 7.83
CA ALA A 125 9.77 12.19 7.02
C ALA A 125 10.51 13.33 7.73
N VAL A 126 11.81 13.17 7.96
CA VAL A 126 12.65 14.17 8.61
C VAL A 126 13.55 14.83 7.57
N HIS A 127 13.45 16.15 7.43
CA HIS A 127 14.26 16.99 6.55
C HIS A 127 15.18 17.89 7.37
N SER A 128 16.15 18.54 6.73
CA SER A 128 17.06 19.47 7.42
C SER A 128 16.37 20.68 8.06
N GLY A 129 15.25 21.12 7.49
CA GLY A 129 14.49 22.29 7.94
C GLY A 129 13.20 21.99 8.73
N GLY A 130 12.89 20.72 8.99
CA GLY A 130 11.64 20.34 9.66
C GLY A 130 11.25 18.88 9.43
N SER A 131 10.02 18.52 9.78
CA SER A 131 9.48 17.17 9.58
C SER A 131 8.04 17.21 9.09
N SER A 132 7.64 16.20 8.32
CA SER A 132 6.25 15.97 7.92
C SER A 132 5.80 14.57 8.30
N SER A 133 4.57 14.42 8.80
CA SER A 133 4.03 13.15 9.28
C SER A 133 2.75 12.77 8.55
N HIS A 134 2.60 11.49 8.23
CA HIS A 134 1.40 10.89 7.68
C HIS A 134 0.88 9.79 8.61
N LEU A 135 -0.39 9.92 9.01
CA LEU A 135 -1.09 8.96 9.84
C LEU A 135 -2.10 8.18 8.99
N THR A 136 -2.04 6.86 9.07
CA THR A 136 -3.03 5.96 8.46
C THR A 136 -3.50 4.93 9.49
N SER A 137 -4.74 4.47 9.39
CA SER A 137 -5.25 3.38 10.19
C SER A 137 -5.77 2.25 9.32
N PHE A 138 -5.65 1.02 9.84
CA PHE A 138 -6.10 -0.19 9.16
C PHE A 138 -6.38 -1.30 10.18
N MET A 139 -7.24 -2.24 9.79
CA MET A 139 -7.33 -3.53 10.46
C MET A 139 -6.58 -4.58 9.62
N LEU A 140 -6.08 -5.63 10.27
CA LEU A 140 -5.26 -6.63 9.58
C LEU A 140 -6.04 -7.33 8.46
N GLU A 141 -7.29 -7.70 8.74
CA GLU A 141 -8.22 -8.32 7.80
C GLU A 141 -8.46 -7.51 6.51
N ASP A 142 -8.35 -6.18 6.57
CA ASP A 142 -8.56 -5.31 5.40
C ASP A 142 -7.36 -5.30 4.45
N ILE A 143 -6.17 -5.59 4.99
CA ILE A 143 -4.91 -5.56 4.25
C ILE A 143 -4.40 -6.96 3.88
N VAL A 144 -5.04 -8.02 4.40
CA VAL A 144 -4.70 -9.40 4.05
C VAL A 144 -5.04 -9.69 2.59
N LYS A 145 -4.00 -10.00 1.83
CA LYS A 145 -4.05 -10.34 0.41
C LYS A 145 -3.16 -11.56 0.19
N PRO A 146 -3.70 -12.78 0.31
CA PRO A 146 -2.94 -14.00 0.11
C PRO A 146 -2.22 -13.99 -1.24
N ASP A 147 -1.05 -14.61 -1.30
CA ASP A 147 -0.39 -14.85 -2.58
C ASP A 147 -1.29 -15.68 -3.52
N PRO A 148 -1.10 -15.64 -4.84
CA PRO A 148 -1.90 -16.43 -5.76
C PRO A 148 -1.78 -17.94 -5.50
N PRO A 149 -2.84 -18.73 -5.76
CA PRO A 149 -2.74 -20.19 -5.79
C PRO A 149 -1.70 -20.65 -6.81
N VAL A 150 -1.07 -21.78 -6.54
CA VAL A 150 -0.01 -22.34 -7.39
C VAL A 150 -0.46 -23.65 -8.04
N ASP A 151 0.34 -24.15 -9.00
CA ASP A 151 0.12 -25.44 -9.64
C ASP A 151 -1.30 -25.61 -10.24
N VAL A 152 -1.74 -24.60 -11.00
CA VAL A 152 -3.02 -24.66 -11.72
C VAL A 152 -2.91 -25.69 -12.83
N ARG A 153 -3.66 -26.78 -12.69
CA ARG A 153 -3.67 -27.96 -13.56
C ARG A 153 -5.04 -28.16 -14.18
N VAL A 154 -5.04 -28.55 -15.45
CA VAL A 154 -6.26 -28.78 -16.22
C VAL A 154 -6.14 -30.15 -16.89
N SER A 155 -7.08 -31.05 -16.60
CA SER A 155 -7.12 -32.38 -17.19
C SER A 155 -8.47 -32.64 -17.85
N PRO A 156 -8.52 -33.17 -19.08
CA PRO A 156 -9.78 -33.54 -19.71
C PRO A 156 -10.43 -34.72 -18.98
N MET A 157 -11.76 -34.66 -18.79
CA MET A 157 -12.54 -35.77 -18.23
C MET A 157 -13.45 -36.41 -19.26
N ALA A 158 -14.17 -35.60 -20.02
CA ALA A 158 -15.06 -36.03 -21.10
C ALA A 158 -15.02 -34.99 -22.23
N THR A 159 -15.72 -35.24 -23.34
CA THR A 159 -15.69 -34.39 -24.54
C THR A 159 -15.97 -32.90 -24.27
N LYS A 160 -16.78 -32.59 -23.25
CA LYS A 160 -17.17 -31.22 -22.86
C LYS A 160 -16.83 -30.86 -21.41
N ASN A 161 -16.05 -31.69 -20.72
CA ASN A 161 -15.78 -31.54 -19.29
C ASN A 161 -14.27 -31.49 -19.03
N LEU A 162 -13.86 -30.52 -18.21
CA LEU A 162 -12.49 -30.39 -17.72
C LEU A 162 -12.48 -30.43 -16.19
N LEU A 163 -11.51 -31.13 -15.62
CA LEU A 163 -11.18 -31.00 -14.21
C LEU A 163 -10.09 -29.94 -14.07
N VAL A 164 -10.41 -28.88 -13.32
CA VAL A 164 -9.45 -27.83 -12.99
C VAL A 164 -9.05 -28.01 -11.52
N GLY A 165 -7.76 -28.14 -11.27
CA GLY A 165 -7.18 -28.25 -9.93
C GLY A 165 -6.14 -27.17 -9.69
N TRP A 166 -5.87 -26.88 -8.43
CA TRP A 166 -4.82 -25.96 -8.00
C TRP A 166 -4.30 -26.38 -6.62
N SER A 167 -3.32 -25.66 -6.12
CA SER A 167 -2.77 -25.82 -4.79
C SER A 167 -2.82 -24.47 -4.05
N PRO A 168 -3.05 -24.45 -2.72
CA PRO A 168 -3.02 -23.22 -1.95
C PRO A 168 -1.66 -22.52 -2.06
N PRO A 169 -1.59 -21.21 -1.80
CA PRO A 169 -0.32 -20.50 -1.80
C PRO A 169 0.62 -21.11 -0.73
N PRO A 170 1.86 -21.50 -1.07
CA PRO A 170 2.76 -22.15 -0.10
C PRO A 170 3.08 -21.29 1.13
N THR A 171 2.99 -19.97 0.97
CA THR A 171 3.15 -18.95 2.01
C THR A 171 1.99 -18.92 2.99
N TRP A 172 0.80 -19.41 2.61
CA TRP A 172 -0.39 -19.42 3.44
C TRP A 172 -0.42 -20.64 4.37
N LYS A 173 0.09 -20.48 5.60
CA LYS A 173 0.19 -21.57 6.58
C LYS A 173 -1.03 -21.71 7.49
N SER A 174 -1.90 -20.72 7.50
CA SER A 174 -3.00 -20.61 8.47
C SER A 174 -4.33 -21.12 7.90
N MET A 175 -4.33 -22.20 7.11
CA MET A 175 -5.54 -22.73 6.44
C MET A 175 -6.63 -23.19 7.42
N ASP A 176 -6.24 -23.67 8.61
CA ASP A 176 -7.19 -24.18 9.62
C ASP A 176 -7.96 -23.05 10.33
N ILE A 177 -7.35 -21.86 10.40
CA ILE A 177 -7.91 -20.69 11.09
C ILE A 177 -8.54 -19.73 10.06
N PHE A 178 -7.91 -19.60 8.89
CA PHE A 178 -8.33 -18.76 7.77
C PHE A 178 -8.38 -19.58 6.48
N PRO A 179 -9.44 -20.39 6.30
CA PRO A 179 -9.62 -21.15 5.07
C PRO A 179 -9.86 -20.20 3.90
N LEU A 180 -9.04 -20.33 2.86
CA LEU A 180 -9.16 -19.53 1.65
C LEU A 180 -10.39 -19.95 0.83
N LYS A 181 -11.04 -18.95 0.21
CA LYS A 181 -12.02 -19.16 -0.86
C LYS A 181 -11.38 -18.89 -2.20
N TYR A 182 -11.66 -19.73 -3.18
CA TYR A 182 -11.06 -19.67 -4.51
C TYR A 182 -12.05 -19.23 -5.58
N GLN A 183 -11.60 -18.44 -6.54
CA GLN A 183 -12.38 -18.06 -7.71
C GLN A 183 -11.63 -18.46 -8.98
N ILE A 184 -12.37 -18.91 -9.99
CA ILE A 184 -11.81 -19.27 -11.29
C ILE A 184 -12.33 -18.30 -12.32
N LEU A 185 -11.42 -17.64 -13.02
CA LEU A 185 -11.70 -16.89 -14.23
C LEU A 185 -11.22 -17.72 -15.41
N TYR A 186 -12.14 -18.12 -16.30
CA TYR A 186 -11.76 -18.73 -17.55
C TYR A 186 -12.19 -17.90 -18.75
N GLN A 187 -11.31 -17.81 -19.74
CA GLN A 187 -11.44 -16.92 -20.88
C GLN A 187 -11.22 -17.66 -22.19
N TRP A 188 -11.88 -17.20 -23.24
CA TRP A 188 -11.69 -17.70 -24.60
C TRP A 188 -11.92 -16.59 -25.61
N VAL A 189 -11.34 -16.74 -26.80
CA VAL A 189 -11.59 -15.82 -27.92
C VAL A 189 -12.72 -16.36 -28.78
N SER A 190 -13.68 -15.50 -29.12
CA SER A 190 -14.79 -15.80 -30.01
C SER A 190 -14.97 -14.65 -31.00
N ARG A 191 -14.77 -14.91 -32.29
CA ARG A 191 -14.88 -13.92 -33.38
C ARG A 191 -14.05 -12.64 -33.09
N GLY A 192 -12.83 -12.80 -32.59
CA GLY A 192 -11.94 -11.69 -32.23
C GLY A 192 -12.24 -11.00 -30.89
N THR A 193 -13.32 -11.37 -30.20
CA THR A 193 -13.66 -10.82 -28.88
C THR A 193 -13.32 -11.81 -27.77
N THR A 194 -12.61 -11.36 -26.74
CA THR A 194 -12.38 -12.13 -25.52
C THR A 194 -13.68 -12.21 -24.71
N LYS A 195 -14.09 -13.42 -24.39
CA LYS A 195 -15.19 -13.73 -23.47
C LYS A 195 -14.59 -14.34 -22.21
N SER A 196 -15.23 -14.09 -21.08
CA SER A 196 -14.75 -14.54 -19.78
C SER A 196 -15.90 -14.90 -18.86
N ILE A 197 -15.70 -15.93 -18.03
CA ILE A 197 -16.64 -16.34 -16.99
C ILE A 197 -15.89 -16.47 -15.67
N ASN A 198 -16.48 -15.92 -14.61
CA ASN A 198 -16.02 -16.10 -13.24
C ASN A 198 -16.88 -17.15 -12.54
N LEU A 199 -16.23 -18.08 -11.83
CA LEU A 199 -16.86 -19.14 -11.05
C LEU A 199 -16.34 -19.13 -9.61
N GLY A 200 -17.17 -19.64 -8.70
CA GLY A 200 -16.87 -19.73 -7.28
C GLY A 200 -17.77 -18.80 -6.44
N PRO A 201 -17.45 -18.58 -5.15
CA PRO A 201 -16.27 -19.10 -4.46
C PRO A 201 -16.29 -20.62 -4.28
N PHE A 202 -15.12 -21.25 -4.35
CA PHE A 202 -14.90 -22.67 -4.05
C PHE A 202 -14.09 -22.80 -2.76
N GLU A 203 -14.42 -23.82 -1.97
CA GLU A 203 -13.65 -24.19 -0.77
C GLU A 203 -12.60 -25.26 -1.08
N ASN A 204 -12.90 -26.12 -2.06
CA ASN A 204 -12.02 -27.17 -2.52
C ASN A 204 -10.96 -26.65 -3.49
N THR A 205 -9.87 -27.39 -3.64
CA THR A 205 -8.76 -27.10 -4.55
C THR A 205 -8.91 -27.74 -5.94
N LYS A 206 -10.10 -28.23 -6.25
CA LYS A 206 -10.45 -28.80 -7.55
C LYS A 206 -11.93 -28.65 -7.84
N THR A 207 -12.26 -28.47 -9.11
CA THR A 207 -13.65 -28.39 -9.58
C THR A 207 -13.80 -28.94 -11.00
N GLU A 208 -14.95 -29.54 -11.28
CA GLU A 208 -15.30 -30.01 -12.62
C GLU A 208 -16.07 -28.90 -13.36
N LEU A 209 -15.54 -28.49 -14.51
CA LEU A 209 -16.19 -27.57 -15.42
C LEU A 209 -16.90 -28.35 -16.52
N LYS A 210 -18.20 -28.10 -16.67
CA LYS A 210 -19.08 -28.78 -17.63
C LYS A 210 -19.54 -27.82 -18.73
N GLY A 211 -19.90 -28.38 -19.88
CA GLY A 211 -20.51 -27.60 -20.97
C GLY A 211 -19.52 -26.78 -21.79
N LEU A 212 -18.24 -27.16 -21.80
CA LEU A 212 -17.23 -26.52 -22.62
C LEU A 212 -17.39 -26.91 -24.10
N ILE A 213 -16.96 -26.02 -24.99
CA ILE A 213 -17.05 -26.22 -26.44
C ILE A 213 -15.79 -26.95 -26.92
N PRO A 214 -15.93 -28.16 -27.52
CA PRO A 214 -14.78 -28.91 -28.02
C PRO A 214 -13.99 -28.13 -29.08
N GLY A 215 -12.67 -28.35 -29.13
CA GLY A 215 -11.77 -27.69 -30.08
C GLY A 215 -11.47 -26.22 -29.76
N ARG A 216 -12.05 -25.66 -28.70
CA ARG A 216 -11.78 -24.29 -28.26
C ARG A 216 -10.63 -24.26 -27.24
N THR A 217 -9.76 -23.28 -27.39
CA THR A 217 -8.71 -22.99 -26.40
C THR A 217 -9.25 -22.08 -25.31
N TYR A 218 -9.03 -22.48 -24.07
CA TYR A 218 -9.42 -21.73 -22.87
C TYR A 218 -8.18 -21.36 -22.06
N ARG A 219 -8.18 -20.17 -21.48
CA ARG A 219 -7.19 -19.72 -20.50
C ARG A 219 -7.82 -19.70 -19.13
N PHE A 220 -7.20 -20.36 -18.16
CA PHE A 220 -7.67 -20.43 -16.77
C PHE A 220 -6.79 -19.57 -15.86
N GLN A 221 -7.42 -18.85 -14.95
CA GLN A 221 -6.80 -18.12 -13.86
C GLN A 221 -7.53 -18.48 -12.57
N VAL A 222 -6.78 -18.69 -11.50
CA VAL A 222 -7.34 -18.96 -10.17
C VAL A 222 -6.84 -17.88 -9.22
N SER A 223 -7.74 -17.28 -8.46
CA SER A 223 -7.44 -16.34 -7.39
C SER A 223 -7.99 -16.88 -6.07
N CYS A 224 -7.47 -16.36 -4.95
CA CYS A 224 -7.98 -16.67 -3.63
C CYS A 224 -8.12 -15.42 -2.77
N ALA A 225 -9.04 -15.48 -1.81
CA ALA A 225 -9.26 -14.44 -0.82
C ALA A 225 -9.71 -15.06 0.50
N LEU A 226 -9.66 -14.26 1.58
CA LEU A 226 -10.31 -14.60 2.83
C LEU A 226 -11.84 -14.70 2.66
N PRO A 227 -12.53 -15.50 3.48
CA PRO A 227 -13.99 -15.43 3.59
C PRO A 227 -14.39 -14.03 4.07
N ARG A 228 -15.36 -13.40 3.39
CA ARG A 228 -16.01 -12.18 3.89
C ARG A 228 -17.12 -12.52 4.87
#